data_AF-A0A529ZF19-F1
#
_entry.id   AF-A0A529ZF19-F1
#
_cell.length_a   1.000
_cell.length_b   1.000
_cell.length_c   1.000
_cell.angle_alpha   90.00
_cell.angle_beta   90.00
_cell.angle_gamma   90.00
#
_symmetry.space_group_name_H-M   'P 1'
#
loop_
_entity.id
_entity.type
_entity.pdbx_description
1 polymer ?
#
loop_
_entity_poly.entity_id
_entity_poly.type
_entity_poly.pdbx_seq_one_letter_code
_entity_poly.pdbx_strand_id
1 'polypeptide(L)'
;MTVKLSSSNLASLPAKVAGPKYDRSALKAGIVHFGVGNFHRSHQAVYLDDLFATGEGHDWALIGAGVFEGEKIGRSKLQEQDWLTTVVEQDQGHM
;
A
#
# COMPACT_ATOMS: atom_id res chain seq x y z
N MET A 1 0.39 19.81 -10.13
CA MET A 1 -0.74 19.01 -10.68
C MET A 1 -0.91 17.78 -9.81
N THR A 2 -2.15 17.38 -9.52
CA THR A 2 -2.44 16.14 -8.81
C THR A 2 -2.44 14.97 -9.79
N VAL A 3 -1.95 13.80 -9.37
CA VAL A 3 -1.90 12.57 -10.18
C VAL A 3 -2.74 11.51 -9.46
N LYS A 4 -3.64 10.82 -10.17
CA LYS A 4 -4.38 9.69 -9.59
C LYS A 4 -3.39 8.55 -9.34
N LEU A 5 -3.36 8.03 -8.11
CA LEU A 5 -2.48 6.93 -7.74
C LEU A 5 -2.93 5.65 -8.47
N SER A 6 -2.03 5.07 -9.24
CA SER A 6 -2.16 3.78 -9.93
C SER A 6 -0.77 3.27 -10.28
N SER A 7 -0.65 2.00 -10.64
CA SER A 7 0.62 1.38 -11.03
C SER A 7 1.20 2.05 -12.28
N SER A 8 0.34 2.42 -13.24
CA SER A 8 0.74 3.13 -14.46
C SER A 8 1.29 4.53 -14.22
N ASN A 9 0.95 5.15 -13.09
CA ASN A 9 1.30 6.53 -12.77
C ASN A 9 2.45 6.64 -11.76
N LEU A 10 3.02 5.52 -11.29
CA LEU A 10 4.11 5.51 -10.29
C LEU A 10 5.35 6.27 -10.77
N ALA A 11 5.67 6.20 -12.06
CA ALA A 11 6.80 6.94 -12.65
C ALA A 11 6.58 8.47 -12.70
N SER A 12 5.33 8.91 -12.54
CA SER A 12 4.93 10.32 -12.63
C SER A 12 4.62 10.94 -11.26
N LEU A 13 4.99 10.26 -10.17
CA LEU A 13 4.78 10.79 -8.82
C LEU A 13 5.62 12.05 -8.60
N PRO A 14 5.14 13.02 -7.79
CA PRO A 14 5.93 14.19 -7.42
C PRO A 14 7.26 13.76 -6.79
N ALA A 15 8.34 14.52 -7.02
CA ALA A 15 9.70 14.14 -6.59
C ALA A 15 9.86 13.87 -5.07
N LYS A 16 8.97 14.41 -4.23
CA LYS A 16 8.97 14.20 -2.77
C LYS A 16 8.17 12.97 -2.32
N VAL A 17 7.50 12.26 -3.23
CA VAL A 17 6.67 11.10 -2.92
C VAL A 17 7.42 9.85 -3.34
N ALA A 18 7.77 9.01 -2.37
CA ALA A 18 8.36 7.71 -2.66
C ALA A 18 7.31 6.76 -3.27
N GLY A 19 7.79 5.86 -4.13
CA GLY A 19 7.01 4.72 -4.63
C GLY A 19 7.73 3.41 -4.32
N PRO A 20 7.04 2.26 -4.49
CA PRO A 20 7.62 0.93 -4.30
C PRO A 20 8.88 0.73 -5.15
N LYS A 21 9.94 0.16 -4.55
CA LYS A 21 11.25 -0.08 -5.20
C LYS A 21 11.42 -1.51 -5.72
N TYR A 22 10.34 -2.26 -5.79
CA TYR A 22 10.30 -3.68 -6.16
C TYR A 22 9.18 -3.92 -7.18
N ASP A 23 9.29 -5.02 -7.92
CA ASP A 23 8.25 -5.44 -8.87
C ASP A 23 7.05 -6.02 -8.10
N ARG A 24 6.00 -5.21 -7.96
CA ARG A 24 4.75 -5.61 -7.31
C ARG A 24 4.05 -6.78 -7.98
N SER A 25 4.26 -6.99 -9.29
CA SER A 25 3.64 -8.10 -10.02
C SER A 25 4.29 -9.45 -9.72
N ALA A 26 5.52 -9.44 -9.18
CA ALA A 26 6.25 -10.65 -8.78
C ALA A 26 5.91 -11.13 -7.35
N LEU A 27 5.22 -10.31 -6.56
CA LEU A 27 4.82 -10.66 -5.20
C LEU A 27 3.85 -11.85 -5.18
N LYS A 28 3.98 -12.71 -4.17
CA LYS A 28 3.08 -13.82 -3.88
C LYS A 28 2.44 -13.63 -2.51
N ALA A 29 1.17 -13.98 -2.43
CA ALA A 29 0.42 -13.87 -1.18
C ALA A 29 0.90 -14.91 -0.15
N GLY A 30 1.16 -14.45 1.07
CA GLY A 30 1.50 -15.28 2.23
C GLY A 30 0.71 -14.93 3.49
N ILE A 31 -0.01 -13.80 3.49
CA ILE A 31 -0.77 -13.30 4.65
C ILE A 31 -2.20 -12.98 4.23
N VAL A 32 -3.17 -13.49 4.99
CA VAL A 32 -4.55 -13.00 4.93
C VAL A 32 -4.77 -12.05 6.11
N HIS A 33 -5.13 -10.79 5.83
CA HIS A 33 -5.39 -9.80 6.86
C HIS A 33 -6.88 -9.47 6.96
N PHE A 34 -7.49 -9.79 8.10
CA PHE A 34 -8.88 -9.46 8.37
C PHE A 34 -9.00 -8.04 8.93
N GLY A 35 -9.77 -7.19 8.26
CA GLY A 35 -9.96 -5.79 8.69
C GLY A 35 -8.95 -4.83 8.07
N VAL A 36 -9.18 -4.34 6.85
CA VAL A 36 -8.22 -3.47 6.12
C VAL A 36 -8.41 -2.00 6.54
N GLY A 37 -8.05 -1.70 7.78
CA GLY A 37 -8.20 -0.39 8.42
C GLY A 37 -7.03 0.58 8.20
N ASN A 38 -7.12 1.75 8.83
CA ASN A 38 -6.05 2.75 8.78
C ASN A 38 -4.78 2.25 9.47
N PHE A 39 -4.91 1.68 10.68
CA PHE A 39 -3.76 1.17 11.44
C PHE A 39 -3.02 0.07 10.68
N HIS A 40 -3.74 -0.83 10.01
CA HIS A 40 -3.11 -1.87 9.21
C HIS A 40 -2.22 -1.29 8.10
N ARG A 41 -2.78 -0.37 7.32
CA ARG A 41 -2.10 0.25 6.19
C ARG A 41 -0.95 1.17 6.60
N SER A 42 -1.04 1.80 7.77
CA SER A 42 0.02 2.67 8.31
C SER A 42 1.05 1.93 9.17
N HIS A 43 0.93 0.62 9.35
CA HIS A 43 1.83 -0.14 10.22
C HIS A 43 2.29 -1.45 9.58
N GLN A 44 1.49 -2.52 9.57
CA GLN A 44 1.98 -3.82 9.07
C GLN A 44 2.28 -3.79 7.57
N ALA A 45 1.48 -3.07 6.78
CA ALA A 45 1.73 -2.92 5.35
C ALA A 45 3.02 -2.12 5.06
N VAL A 46 3.37 -1.14 5.92
CA VAL A 46 4.61 -0.35 5.78
C VAL A 46 5.84 -1.23 6.00
N TYR A 47 5.86 -2.04 7.07
CA TYR A 47 6.98 -2.96 7.32
C TYR A 47 7.17 -4.00 6.21
N LEU A 48 6.08 -4.46 5.58
CA LEU A 48 6.16 -5.36 4.44
C LEU A 48 6.68 -4.63 3.18
N ASP A 49 6.24 -3.40 2.93
CA ASP A 49 6.75 -2.56 1.83
C ASP A 49 8.28 -2.34 1.97
N ASP A 50 8.73 -2.01 3.18
CA ASP A 50 10.15 -1.84 3.50
C ASP A 50 10.95 -3.14 3.29
N LEU A 51 10.43 -4.28 3.77
CA LEU A 51 11.05 -5.59 3.57
C LEU A 51 11.13 -5.94 2.08
N PHE A 52 10.06 -5.73 1.32
CA PHE A 52 10.06 -6.05 -0.11
C PHE A 52 11.05 -5.17 -0.88
N ALA A 53 11.28 -3.94 -0.42
CA ALA A 53 12.29 -3.04 -0.97
C ALA A 53 13.73 -3.50 -0.73
N THR A 54 13.99 -4.41 0.22
CA THR A 54 15.32 -5.05 0.38
C THR A 54 15.54 -6.23 -0.59
N GLY A 55 14.50 -6.64 -1.32
CA GLY A 55 14.51 -7.82 -2.19
C GLY A 55 14.17 -9.13 -1.47
N GLU A 56 13.72 -9.06 -0.22
CA GLU A 56 13.38 -10.22 0.60
C GLU A 56 11.87 -10.36 0.83
N GLY A 57 11.43 -11.55 1.24
CA GLY A 57 10.06 -11.79 1.71
C GLY A 57 8.95 -11.61 0.66
N HIS A 58 9.26 -11.64 -0.64
CA HIS A 58 8.27 -11.44 -1.71
C HIS A 58 7.14 -12.47 -1.75
N ASP A 59 7.18 -13.50 -0.90
CA ASP A 59 6.14 -14.49 -0.67
C ASP A 59 5.19 -14.16 0.51
N TRP A 60 5.37 -13.02 1.18
CA TRP A 60 4.56 -12.57 2.33
C TRP A 60 3.54 -11.48 1.99
N ALA A 61 3.18 -11.30 0.72
CA ALA A 61 2.24 -10.26 0.33
C ALA A 61 0.84 -10.49 0.93
N LEU A 62 0.10 -9.39 1.05
CA LEU A 62 -1.20 -9.35 1.73
C LEU A 62 -2.36 -9.67 0.79
N ILE A 63 -3.28 -10.49 1.27
CA ILE A 63 -4.67 -10.54 0.81
C ILE A 63 -5.55 -9.93 1.89
N GLY A 64 -6.15 -8.77 1.58
CA GLY A 64 -7.10 -8.12 2.49
C GLY A 64 -8.46 -8.82 2.48
N ALA A 65 -8.97 -9.17 3.66
CA ALA A 65 -10.27 -9.78 3.87
C ALA A 65 -11.19 -8.83 4.65
N GLY A 66 -12.19 -8.27 3.96
CA GLY A 66 -13.29 -7.57 4.61
C GLY A 66 -14.38 -8.55 5.05
N VAL A 67 -14.88 -8.40 6.27
CA VAL A 67 -15.86 -9.30 6.92
C VAL A 67 -17.22 -8.64 7.18
N PHE A 68 -17.36 -7.34 6.89
CA PHE A 68 -18.65 -6.64 6.98
C PHE A 68 -18.83 -5.58 5.88
N GLU A 69 -20.09 -5.20 5.63
CA GLU A 69 -20.49 -4.32 4.52
C GLU A 69 -19.77 -2.97 4.48
N GLY A 70 -19.47 -2.39 5.65
CA GLY A 70 -18.78 -1.10 5.76
C GLY A 70 -17.40 -1.06 5.12
N GLU A 71 -16.75 -2.22 4.94
CA GLU A 71 -15.41 -2.31 4.35
C GLU A 71 -15.42 -2.26 2.82
N LYS A 72 -16.59 -2.45 2.18
CA LYS A 72 -16.70 -2.43 0.71
C LYS A 72 -16.24 -1.09 0.11
N ILE A 73 -16.53 0.03 0.78
CA ILE A 73 -16.13 1.36 0.31
C ILE A 73 -14.61 1.48 0.27
N GLY A 74 -13.93 1.05 1.35
CA GLY A 74 -12.47 1.04 1.42
C GLY A 74 -11.85 0.13 0.36
N ARG A 75 -12.41 -1.08 0.20
CA ARG A 75 -12.00 -2.04 -0.83
C ARG A 75 -12.11 -1.44 -2.23
N SER A 76 -13.25 -0.84 -2.59
CA SER A 76 -13.45 -0.24 -3.92
C SER A 76 -12.46 0.88 -4.20
N LYS A 77 -12.19 1.76 -3.22
CA LYS A 77 -11.18 2.84 -3.36
C LYS A 77 -9.78 2.28 -3.59
N LEU A 78 -9.38 1.25 -2.85
CA LEU A 78 -8.07 0.61 -3.06
C LEU A 78 -8.01 -0.10 -4.42
N GLN A 79 -9.09 -0.79 -4.81
CA GLN A 79 -9.15 -1.49 -6.10
C GLN A 79 -8.96 -0.54 -7.29
N GLU A 80 -9.54 0.66 -7.25
CA GLU A 80 -9.36 1.68 -8.29
C GLU A 80 -7.93 2.22 -8.41
N GLN A 81 -7.09 1.98 -7.40
CA GLN A 81 -5.69 2.41 -7.34
C GLN A 81 -4.72 1.23 -7.48
N ASP A 82 -5.17 0.12 -8.07
CA ASP A 82 -4.40 -1.13 -8.15
C ASP A 82 -3.89 -1.59 -6.77
N TRP A 83 -4.70 -1.40 -5.72
CA TRP A 83 -4.38 -1.70 -4.32
C TRP A 83 -3.25 -0.87 -3.70
N LEU A 84 -2.84 0.23 -4.35
CA LEU A 84 -1.92 1.21 -3.78
C LEU A 84 -2.62 2.14 -2.80
N THR A 85 -1.84 2.66 -1.84
CA THR A 85 -2.26 3.73 -0.96
C THR A 85 -1.07 4.61 -0.57
N THR A 86 -1.33 5.82 -0.07
CA THR A 86 -0.31 6.73 0.42
C THR A 86 -0.35 6.76 1.95
N VAL A 87 0.79 6.58 2.58
CA VAL A 87 1.00 6.87 4.01
C VAL A 87 1.74 8.20 4.10
N VAL A 88 1.29 9.08 4.98
CA VAL A 88 1.93 10.37 5.24
C VAL A 88 2.32 10.37 6.71
N GLU A 89 3.62 10.42 6.96
CA GLU A 89 4.16 10.61 8.29
C GLU A 89 4.14 12.10 8.63
N GLN A 90 3.72 12.41 9.86
CA GLN A 90 3.68 13.78 10.37
C GLN A 90 4.25 13.76 11.78
N ASP A 91 5.20 14.66 12.05
CA ASP A 91 5.70 14.92 13.38
C ASP A 91 5.64 16.44 13.66
N GLN A 92 5.94 16.85 14.91
CA GLN A 92 5.90 18.26 15.29
C GLN A 92 7.13 19.09 14.84
N GLY A 93 8.08 18.50 14.11
CA GLY A 93 9.37 19.13 13.77
C GLY A 93 9.74 19.17 12.27
N HIS A 94 9.01 18.45 11.42
CA HIS A 94 9.32 18.29 10.01
C HIS A 94 8.09 18.64 9.15
N MET A 95 8.12 19.85 8.57
CA MET A 95 7.40 20.20 7.34
C MET A 95 8.35 20.07 6.15
#